data_AF-A0A959CRF3-F1
#
_entry.id   AF-A0A959CRF3-F1
#
_cell.length_a   1.000
_cell.length_b   1.000
_cell.length_c   1.000
_cell.angle_alpha   90.00
_cell.angle_beta   90.00
_cell.angle_gamma   90.00
#
_symmetry.space_group_name_H-M   'P 1'
#
loop_
_entity.id
_entity.type
_entity.pdbx_description
1 polymer ?
#
loop_
_entity_poly.entity_id
_entity_poly.type
_entity_poly.pdbx_seq_one_letter_code
_entity_poly.pdbx_strand_id
1 'polypeptide(L)'
;WDYRDILGTELQTHWENPNPDWGLENYLGVFTGLFSFLTNKSYLFSENEFNRVLNTRLGIGVQRFRMPAFLGGREIALNMNTVSLDTGKLVGGAMDFFKTGNPAYIIQAVPLKAGAGHWIRLGAIMLDFGPLLQIDANWCITTQQEFEEEVLPAIQNDPKLARALSNEVLESLPHGQSAAVLDKGFIILMGGGVNLGGIAGLRAQFGMALTGQGQSDGGNSGSFETGFLLSGSIAEALILKVGGRILVAHDSREGESVRIDGAIQLLWKEKNLIRTEGMIAVDANRFAAQVVLSLGEHFSIGGLLEIGKERFRMEGAVSWGHDGTANKYSALLQIDGDGLTIGFGWAFHGLEGSVRVTLPGRGGGLFTARALLYPGQELNAYFKKHIVAAADAIAESSVDQAYKGMQAAIAEFEGAEISVNGLRKSLPPLCSSIVRTINNTINKNTEGWKKP
;
A
#
# COMPACT_ATOMS: atom_id res chain seq x y z
N TRP A 1 16.36 -33.54 29.93
CA TRP A 1 14.92 -33.47 30.21
C TRP A 1 14.19 -33.87 28.95
N ASP A 2 13.31 -34.86 29.06
CA ASP A 2 12.52 -35.36 27.95
C ASP A 2 11.06 -35.00 28.18
N TYR A 3 10.50 -34.21 27.27
CA TYR A 3 9.09 -33.88 27.23
C TYR A 3 8.40 -34.71 26.15
N ARG A 4 7.24 -35.29 26.49
CA ARG A 4 6.35 -35.97 25.55
C ARG A 4 4.91 -35.49 25.75
N ASP A 5 4.26 -35.10 24.66
CA ASP A 5 2.83 -34.77 24.69
C ASP A 5 1.93 -35.93 24.23
N ILE A 6 0.62 -35.73 24.35
CA ILE A 6 -0.42 -36.68 23.90
C ILE A 6 -0.43 -36.88 22.37
N LEU A 7 0.13 -35.93 21.62
CA LEU A 7 0.23 -35.97 20.16
C LEU A 7 1.47 -36.70 19.67
N GLY A 8 2.34 -37.17 20.59
CA GLY A 8 3.58 -37.87 20.24
C GLY A 8 4.72 -36.93 19.84
N THR A 9 4.65 -35.66 20.23
CA THR A 9 5.77 -34.71 20.13
C THR A 9 6.78 -35.03 21.23
N GLU A 10 8.02 -35.33 20.86
CA GLU A 10 9.12 -35.56 21.81
C GLU A 10 10.16 -34.44 21.69
N LEU A 11 10.43 -33.76 22.80
CA LEU A 11 11.48 -32.75 22.92
C LEU A 11 12.50 -33.20 23.97
N GLN A 12 13.74 -33.40 23.55
CA GLN A 12 14.86 -33.69 24.44
C GLN A 12 15.68 -32.41 24.64
N THR A 13 15.96 -32.04 25.87
CA THR A 13 16.86 -30.93 26.20
C THR A 13 17.98 -31.39 27.12
N HIS A 14 19.21 -30.99 26.81
CA HIS A 14 20.42 -31.30 27.53
C HIS A 14 21.00 -30.00 28.05
N TRP A 15 21.27 -29.93 29.34
CA TRP A 15 21.84 -28.76 29.98
C TRP A 15 23.27 -29.09 30.39
N GLU A 16 24.22 -28.38 29.83
CA GLU A 16 25.64 -28.56 30.13
C GLU A 16 26.17 -27.29 30.76
N ASN A 17 26.73 -27.39 31.97
CA ASN A 17 27.55 -26.32 32.53
C ASN A 17 29.02 -26.70 32.33
N PRO A 18 29.72 -26.14 31.32
CA PRO A 18 31.11 -26.46 31.02
C PRO A 18 32.08 -26.03 32.14
N ASN A 19 31.65 -25.17 33.07
CA ASN A 19 32.42 -24.77 34.25
C ASN A 19 31.61 -25.07 35.52
N PRO A 20 31.59 -26.32 36.03
CA PRO A 20 30.78 -26.70 37.18
C PRO A 20 31.28 -26.15 38.52
N ASP A 21 32.56 -25.79 38.62
CA ASP A 21 33.21 -25.32 39.86
C ASP A 21 33.10 -23.80 39.99
N TRP A 22 31.93 -23.30 40.39
CA TRP A 22 31.74 -21.88 40.60
C TRP A 22 32.36 -21.43 41.93
N GLY A 23 33.38 -20.58 41.84
CA GLY A 23 33.91 -19.86 43.00
C GLY A 23 32.94 -18.80 43.53
N LEU A 24 33.13 -18.39 44.78
CA LEU A 24 32.29 -17.39 45.47
C LEU A 24 32.26 -16.03 44.75
N GLU A 25 33.33 -15.70 44.01
CA GLU A 25 33.45 -14.52 43.16
C GLU A 25 32.44 -14.49 42.01
N ASN A 26 32.13 -15.65 41.40
CA ASN A 26 31.15 -15.75 40.33
C ASN A 26 29.72 -15.53 40.85
N TYR A 27 29.39 -16.04 42.03
CA TYR A 27 28.11 -15.78 42.68
C TYR A 27 27.95 -14.30 43.04
N LEU A 28 29.01 -13.67 43.57
CA LEU A 28 29.02 -12.23 43.83
C LEU A 28 28.79 -11.42 42.55
N GLY A 29 29.41 -11.81 41.43
CA GLY A 29 29.17 -11.19 40.11
C GLY A 29 27.72 -11.30 39.61
N VAL A 30 27.06 -12.44 39.84
CA VAL A 30 25.63 -12.63 39.52
C VAL A 30 24.76 -11.71 40.39
N PHE A 31 25.04 -11.64 41.70
CA PHE A 31 24.29 -10.80 42.63
C PHE A 31 24.49 -9.30 42.37
N THR A 32 25.72 -8.85 42.08
CA THR A 32 25.98 -7.45 41.73
C THR A 32 25.33 -7.08 40.39
N GLY A 33 25.38 -7.96 39.40
CA GLY A 33 24.66 -7.79 38.13
C GLY A 33 23.14 -7.67 38.31
N LEU A 34 22.52 -8.53 39.13
CA LEU A 34 21.10 -8.43 39.50
C LEU A 34 20.78 -7.12 40.22
N PHE A 35 21.62 -6.72 41.17
CA PHE A 35 21.43 -5.47 41.90
C PHE A 35 21.52 -4.26 40.96
N SER A 36 22.53 -4.19 40.10
CA SER A 36 22.69 -3.14 39.09
C SER A 36 21.54 -3.13 38.08
N PHE A 37 21.03 -4.29 37.69
CA PHE A 37 19.87 -4.39 36.83
C PHE A 37 18.60 -3.83 37.49
N LEU A 38 18.38 -4.09 38.77
CA LEU A 38 17.21 -3.57 39.49
C LEU A 38 17.32 -2.08 39.84
N THR A 39 18.54 -1.58 40.06
CA THR A 39 18.78 -0.22 40.57
C THR A 39 19.12 0.80 39.50
N ASN A 40 19.80 0.40 38.42
CA ASN A 40 20.17 1.29 37.32
C ASN A 40 19.28 1.05 36.10
N LYS A 41 18.50 2.06 35.69
CA LYS A 41 17.58 1.98 34.54
C LYS A 41 18.27 1.64 33.21
N SER A 42 19.52 2.02 33.00
CA SER A 42 20.24 1.76 31.74
C SER A 42 21.04 0.46 31.72
N TYR A 43 21.11 -0.27 32.83
CA TYR A 43 21.87 -1.51 32.90
C TYR A 43 21.16 -2.65 32.15
N LEU A 44 21.82 -3.27 31.16
CA LEU A 44 21.32 -4.40 30.39
C LEU A 44 22.16 -5.65 30.65
N PHE A 45 21.53 -6.79 30.92
CA PHE A 45 22.22 -8.06 31.20
C PHE A 45 22.97 -8.60 29.99
N SER A 46 22.41 -8.46 28.79
CA SER A 46 22.97 -9.02 27.56
C SER A 46 24.29 -8.37 27.13
N GLU A 47 24.50 -7.11 27.52
CA GLU A 47 25.67 -6.30 27.16
C GLU A 47 26.79 -6.34 28.21
N ASN A 48 26.52 -6.91 29.40
CA ASN A 48 27.43 -6.90 30.53
C ASN A 48 28.04 -8.29 30.83
N GLU A 49 29.07 -8.32 31.69
CA GLU A 49 29.84 -9.52 32.02
C GLU A 49 29.02 -10.66 32.65
N PHE A 50 27.78 -10.41 33.05
CA PHE A 50 26.86 -11.44 33.55
C PHE A 50 26.71 -12.62 32.58
N ASN A 51 26.66 -12.36 31.28
CA ASN A 51 26.61 -13.40 30.24
C ASN A 51 27.85 -14.31 30.23
N ARG A 52 29.00 -13.81 30.71
CA ARG A 52 30.23 -14.60 30.82
C ARG A 52 30.21 -15.52 32.06
N VAL A 53 29.47 -15.15 33.09
CA VAL A 53 29.37 -15.89 34.35
C VAL A 53 28.39 -17.08 34.23
N LEU A 54 27.29 -16.91 33.50
CA LEU A 54 26.32 -17.96 33.17
C LEU A 54 26.67 -18.66 31.85
N ASN A 55 27.83 -19.30 31.77
CA ASN A 55 28.26 -20.07 30.59
C ASN A 55 27.53 -21.42 30.46
N THR A 56 26.25 -21.50 30.82
CA THR A 56 25.47 -22.73 30.67
C THR A 56 25.03 -22.87 29.22
N ARG A 57 25.19 -24.07 28.65
CA ARG A 57 24.77 -24.40 27.30
C ARG A 57 23.49 -25.24 27.34
N LEU A 58 22.48 -24.81 26.60
CA LEU A 58 21.26 -25.57 26.33
C LEU A 58 21.41 -26.28 25.00
N GLY A 59 21.61 -27.59 25.02
CA GLY A 59 21.50 -28.45 23.84
C GLY A 59 20.05 -28.86 23.62
N ILE A 60 19.45 -28.47 22.51
CA ILE A 60 18.16 -29.02 22.08
C ILE A 60 18.46 -30.27 21.25
N GLY A 61 18.06 -31.44 21.77
CA GLY A 61 18.23 -32.74 21.13
C GLY A 61 17.27 -32.98 19.97
N VAL A 62 17.32 -34.19 19.41
CA VAL A 62 16.49 -34.57 18.25
C VAL A 62 15.02 -34.40 18.59
N GLN A 63 14.34 -33.52 17.85
CA GLN A 63 12.90 -33.37 17.95
C GLN A 63 12.23 -34.41 17.06
N ARG A 64 11.30 -35.16 17.65
CA ARG A 64 10.55 -36.21 16.95
C ARG A 64 9.09 -35.85 17.01
N PHE A 65 8.43 -35.89 15.86
CA PHE A 65 6.99 -35.78 15.77
C PHE A 65 6.44 -37.09 15.21
N ARG A 66 5.70 -37.83 16.02
CA ARG A 66 5.04 -39.04 15.55
C ARG A 66 3.68 -38.69 14.96
N MET A 67 3.50 -38.92 13.66
CA MET A 67 2.18 -38.69 13.06
C MET A 67 1.12 -39.62 13.67
N PRO A 68 -0.14 -39.17 13.77
CA PRO A 68 -1.25 -40.03 14.16
C PRO A 68 -1.35 -41.30 13.31
N ALA A 69 -1.84 -42.40 13.88
CA ALA A 69 -1.92 -43.69 13.20
C ALA A 69 -2.70 -43.65 11.87
N PHE A 70 -3.72 -42.79 11.77
CA PHE A 70 -4.52 -42.61 10.55
C PHE A 70 -3.78 -41.88 9.42
N LEU A 71 -2.67 -41.20 9.72
CA LEU A 71 -1.73 -40.59 8.74
C LEU A 71 -0.50 -41.49 8.50
N GLY A 72 -0.57 -42.76 8.91
CA GLY A 72 0.49 -43.74 8.68
C GLY A 72 1.50 -43.90 9.82
N GLY A 73 1.32 -43.21 10.96
CA GLY A 73 2.10 -43.45 12.17
C GLY A 73 3.60 -43.13 12.07
N ARG A 74 4.01 -42.45 10.99
CA ARG A 74 5.40 -42.21 10.63
C ARG A 74 6.04 -41.20 11.57
N GLU A 75 7.23 -41.52 12.06
CA GLU A 75 8.02 -40.60 12.89
C GLU A 75 8.77 -39.64 11.98
N ILE A 76 8.48 -38.35 12.10
CA ILE A 76 9.24 -37.27 11.50
C ILE A 76 10.28 -36.86 12.55
N ALA A 77 11.50 -37.40 12.41
CA ALA A 77 12.64 -36.93 13.20
C ALA A 77 13.32 -35.80 12.43
N LEU A 78 13.36 -34.62 13.03
CA LEU A 78 14.26 -33.57 12.58
C LEU A 78 15.66 -33.97 13.07
N ASN A 79 16.45 -34.63 12.22
CA ASN A 79 17.87 -34.93 12.44
C ASN A 79 18.69 -33.63 12.42
N MET A 80 18.37 -32.70 13.31
CA MET A 80 19.20 -31.55 13.58
C MET A 80 20.25 -32.00 14.59
N ASN A 81 21.53 -31.76 14.26
CA ASN A 81 22.60 -31.81 15.24
C ASN A 81 22.17 -30.97 16.45
N THR A 82 22.45 -31.45 17.67
CA THR A 82 22.14 -30.74 18.91
C THR A 82 22.54 -29.27 18.79
N VAL A 83 21.55 -28.39 18.70
CA VAL A 83 21.80 -26.95 18.65
C VAL A 83 22.13 -26.54 20.07
N SER A 84 23.38 -26.12 20.29
CA SER A 84 23.85 -25.61 21.58
C SER A 84 23.60 -24.11 21.62
N LEU A 85 22.68 -23.69 22.49
CA LEU A 85 22.35 -22.30 22.76
C LEU A 85 23.03 -21.85 24.05
N ASP A 86 23.45 -20.59 24.09
CA ASP A 86 24.01 -19.96 25.29
C ASP A 86 22.86 -19.52 26.20
N THR A 87 22.67 -20.22 27.32
CA THR A 87 21.61 -19.94 28.29
C THR A 87 21.81 -18.58 28.95
N GLY A 88 23.06 -18.14 29.16
CA GLY A 88 23.37 -16.82 29.69
C GLY A 88 22.80 -15.74 28.79
N LYS A 89 23.05 -15.84 27.48
CA LYS A 89 22.47 -14.93 26.47
C LYS A 89 20.94 -14.99 26.42
N LEU A 90 20.35 -16.18 26.49
CA LEU A 90 18.87 -16.36 26.52
C LEU A 90 18.24 -15.67 27.74
N VAL A 91 18.78 -15.91 28.94
CA VAL A 91 18.27 -15.31 30.17
C VAL A 91 18.53 -13.81 30.18
N GLY A 92 19.72 -13.36 29.79
CA GLY A 92 20.06 -11.95 29.70
C GLY A 92 19.16 -11.20 28.72
N GLY A 93 18.94 -11.76 27.53
CA GLY A 93 18.05 -11.20 26.52
C GLY A 93 16.58 -11.16 26.97
N ALA A 94 16.10 -12.19 27.66
CA ALA A 94 14.75 -12.20 28.24
C ALA A 94 14.59 -11.13 29.33
N MET A 95 15.58 -10.99 30.22
CA MET A 95 15.56 -9.97 31.27
C MET A 95 15.61 -8.56 30.67
N ASP A 96 16.44 -8.34 29.66
CA ASP A 96 16.51 -7.05 28.94
C ASP A 96 15.23 -6.74 28.21
N PHE A 97 14.57 -7.73 27.62
CA PHE A 97 13.21 -7.58 27.09
C PHE A 97 12.23 -7.15 28.18
N PHE A 98 12.18 -7.82 29.34
CA PHE A 98 11.26 -7.42 30.41
C PHE A 98 11.52 -6.02 30.93
N LYS A 99 12.78 -5.56 30.91
CA LYS A 99 13.15 -4.23 31.37
C LYS A 99 12.90 -3.13 30.34
N THR A 100 13.15 -3.40 29.06
CA THR A 100 13.10 -2.39 27.99
C THR A 100 11.81 -2.46 27.17
N GLY A 101 11.07 -3.56 27.25
CA GLY A 101 9.96 -3.87 26.35
C GLY A 101 10.39 -4.19 24.92
N ASN A 102 11.70 -4.30 24.63
CA ASN A 102 12.20 -4.46 23.26
C ASN A 102 12.41 -5.95 22.89
N PRO A 103 11.57 -6.53 22.03
CA PRO A 103 11.61 -7.96 21.67
C PRO A 103 12.85 -8.38 20.87
N ALA A 104 13.62 -7.44 20.32
CA ALA A 104 14.88 -7.75 19.65
C ALA A 104 15.84 -8.53 20.57
N TYR A 105 15.87 -8.24 21.87
CA TYR A 105 16.74 -8.92 22.83
C TYR A 105 16.43 -10.42 23.00
N ILE A 106 15.15 -10.81 22.95
CA ILE A 106 14.76 -12.24 22.97
C ILE A 106 15.10 -12.90 21.65
N ILE A 107 14.81 -12.23 20.53
CA ILE A 107 15.01 -12.79 19.20
C ILE A 107 16.49 -13.00 18.91
N GLN A 108 17.35 -12.04 19.23
CA GLN A 108 18.81 -12.13 19.05
C GLN A 108 19.48 -13.10 20.01
N ALA A 109 18.84 -13.44 21.14
CA ALA A 109 19.39 -14.41 22.06
C ALA A 109 19.40 -15.84 21.46
N VAL A 110 18.53 -16.11 20.49
CA VAL A 110 18.64 -17.28 19.61
C VAL A 110 19.41 -16.84 18.35
N PRO A 111 20.57 -17.44 18.02
CA PRO A 111 21.35 -17.00 16.87
C PRO A 111 20.66 -17.34 15.54
N LEU A 112 20.93 -16.54 14.50
CA LEU A 112 20.39 -16.75 13.14
C LEU A 112 20.86 -18.09 12.57
N LYS A 113 22.14 -18.39 12.80
CA LYS A 113 22.86 -19.58 12.33
C LYS A 113 23.59 -20.27 13.49
N ALA A 114 23.71 -21.58 13.42
CA ALA A 114 24.62 -22.36 14.26
C ALA A 114 25.74 -23.00 13.43
N GLY A 115 26.95 -22.99 13.99
CA GLY A 115 28.09 -23.78 13.51
C GLY A 115 28.37 -23.59 12.01
N ALA A 116 28.42 -24.70 11.27
CA ALA A 116 28.75 -24.80 9.84
C ALA A 116 27.72 -24.16 8.87
N GLY A 117 27.03 -23.09 9.26
CA GLY A 117 26.10 -22.35 8.41
C GLY A 117 24.66 -22.87 8.42
N HIS A 118 24.25 -23.62 9.44
CA HIS A 118 22.86 -24.09 9.56
C HIS A 118 21.94 -22.98 10.08
N TRP A 119 20.88 -22.67 9.35
CA TRP A 119 19.86 -21.72 9.78
C TRP A 119 19.03 -22.30 10.95
N ILE A 120 18.92 -21.54 12.05
CA ILE A 120 18.11 -21.93 13.21
C ILE A 120 16.74 -21.26 13.16
N ARG A 121 16.72 -19.95 12.90
CA ARG A 121 15.49 -19.14 12.92
C ARG A 121 14.78 -19.06 11.55
N LEU A 122 15.33 -19.75 10.55
CA LEU A 122 14.74 -19.90 9.23
C LEU A 122 14.59 -21.38 8.92
N GLY A 123 13.45 -21.77 8.36
CA GLY A 123 13.22 -23.15 7.98
C GLY A 123 12.03 -23.33 7.06
N ALA A 124 12.02 -24.49 6.42
CA ALA A 124 10.91 -24.95 5.59
C ALA A 124 10.77 -26.47 5.75
N ILE A 125 9.53 -26.93 5.83
CA ILE A 125 9.16 -28.34 5.89
C ILE A 125 8.16 -28.60 4.76
N MET A 126 8.33 -29.73 4.10
CA MET A 126 7.42 -30.23 3.08
C MET A 126 7.02 -31.65 3.44
N LEU A 127 5.72 -31.91 3.45
CA LEU A 127 5.11 -33.19 3.78
C LEU A 127 4.31 -33.67 2.58
N ASP A 128 4.75 -34.77 1.98
CA ASP A 128 4.06 -35.40 0.87
C ASP A 128 3.19 -36.56 1.39
N PHE A 129 1.90 -36.48 1.10
CA PHE A 129 0.89 -37.50 1.40
C PHE A 129 0.43 -38.16 0.10
N GLY A 130 1.15 -39.21 -0.29
CA GLY A 130 0.93 -39.89 -1.56
C GLY A 130 1.26 -39.00 -2.77
N PRO A 131 0.78 -39.35 -3.98
CA PRO A 131 1.15 -38.63 -5.21
C PRO A 131 0.37 -37.33 -5.44
N LEU A 132 -0.66 -37.07 -4.63
CA LEU A 132 -1.62 -35.98 -4.91
C LEU A 132 -1.61 -34.87 -3.86
N LEU A 133 -1.26 -35.13 -2.59
CA LEU A 133 -1.36 -34.12 -1.54
C LEU A 133 0.03 -33.71 -1.06
N GLN A 134 0.35 -32.44 -1.19
CA GLN A 134 1.57 -31.84 -0.68
C GLN A 134 1.21 -30.73 0.31
N ILE A 135 1.81 -30.74 1.49
CA ILE A 135 1.67 -29.70 2.50
C ILE A 135 3.05 -29.09 2.74
N ASP A 136 3.14 -27.77 2.69
CA ASP A 136 4.37 -27.05 3.02
C ASP A 136 4.14 -26.06 4.17
N ALA A 137 5.18 -25.83 4.94
CA ALA A 137 5.24 -24.80 5.97
C ALA A 137 6.64 -24.18 5.96
N ASN A 138 6.72 -22.88 6.15
CA ASN A 138 7.97 -22.13 6.21
C ASN A 138 7.89 -21.01 7.24
N TRP A 139 9.06 -20.64 7.76
CA TRP A 139 9.19 -19.56 8.74
C TRP A 139 10.52 -18.85 8.59
N CYS A 140 10.52 -17.56 8.94
CA CYS A 140 11.71 -16.74 9.09
C CYS A 140 11.47 -15.77 10.25
N ILE A 141 12.32 -15.87 11.27
CA ILE A 141 12.32 -14.97 12.43
C ILE A 141 13.68 -14.31 12.48
N THR A 142 13.71 -12.99 12.40
CA THR A 142 14.96 -12.26 12.20
C THR A 142 14.84 -10.85 12.77
N THR A 143 15.96 -10.22 13.09
CA THR A 143 15.97 -8.75 13.16
C THR A 143 15.96 -8.18 11.76
N GLN A 144 15.65 -6.90 11.63
CA GLN A 144 15.72 -6.24 10.31
C GLN A 144 17.14 -6.25 9.74
N GLN A 145 18.15 -5.94 10.57
CA GLN A 145 19.55 -5.96 10.14
C GLN A 145 19.95 -7.35 9.60
N GLU A 146 19.63 -8.41 10.35
CA GLU A 146 19.86 -9.79 9.92
C GLU A 146 19.09 -10.11 8.62
N PHE A 147 17.89 -9.56 8.46
CA PHE A 147 17.08 -9.77 7.26
C PHE A 147 17.74 -9.15 6.03
N GLU A 148 18.22 -7.92 6.13
CA GLU A 148 18.83 -7.17 5.03
C GLU A 148 20.23 -7.67 4.69
N GLU A 149 21.05 -7.93 5.70
CA GLU A 149 22.46 -8.29 5.53
C GLU A 149 22.66 -9.78 5.23
N GLU A 150 21.83 -10.66 5.79
CA GLU A 150 22.03 -12.11 5.69
C GLU A 150 20.91 -12.83 4.95
N VAL A 151 19.63 -12.53 5.25
CA VAL A 151 18.50 -13.31 4.73
C VAL A 151 18.18 -12.95 3.28
N LEU A 152 18.01 -11.66 2.94
CA LEU A 152 17.70 -11.21 1.58
C LEU A 152 18.75 -11.69 0.55
N PRO A 153 20.07 -11.56 0.81
CA PRO A 153 21.08 -12.14 -0.07
C PRO A 153 21.01 -13.67 -0.12
N ALA A 154 20.68 -14.35 0.98
CA ALA A 154 20.55 -15.80 1.00
C ALA A 154 19.34 -16.30 0.19
N ILE A 155 18.19 -15.61 0.24
CA ILE A 155 17.00 -15.92 -0.57
C ILE A 155 17.33 -15.89 -2.06
N GLN A 156 18.14 -14.92 -2.51
CA GLN A 156 18.53 -14.82 -3.92
C GLN A 156 19.43 -15.98 -4.37
N ASN A 157 20.18 -16.60 -3.45
CA ASN A 157 21.19 -17.61 -3.74
C ASN A 157 20.77 -19.05 -3.37
N ASP A 158 19.77 -19.24 -2.50
CA ASP A 158 19.25 -20.54 -2.08
C ASP A 158 17.79 -20.73 -2.55
N PRO A 159 17.55 -21.58 -3.57
CA PRO A 159 16.21 -21.85 -4.11
C PRO A 159 15.21 -22.41 -3.09
N LYS A 160 15.68 -23.05 -2.01
CA LYS A 160 14.80 -23.58 -0.96
C LYS A 160 14.27 -22.46 -0.07
N LEU A 161 15.13 -21.50 0.26
CA LEU A 161 14.75 -20.26 0.95
C LEU A 161 13.92 -19.34 0.05
N ALA A 162 14.23 -19.27 -1.25
CA ALA A 162 13.45 -18.52 -2.24
C ALA A 162 11.99 -18.99 -2.34
N ARG A 163 11.74 -20.29 -2.26
CA ARG A 163 10.38 -20.85 -2.24
C ARG A 163 9.63 -20.56 -0.94
N ALA A 164 10.36 -20.55 0.18
CA ALA A 164 9.83 -20.26 1.50
C ALA A 164 9.39 -18.80 1.64
N LEU A 165 10.12 -17.86 1.04
CA LEU A 165 9.88 -16.42 1.17
C LEU A 165 9.59 -15.81 -0.21
N SER A 166 8.43 -16.17 -0.79
CA SER A 166 8.02 -15.65 -2.11
C SER A 166 7.81 -14.13 -2.07
N ASN A 167 7.82 -13.49 -3.25
CA ASN A 167 7.53 -12.04 -3.37
C ASN A 167 6.21 -11.66 -2.69
N GLU A 168 5.24 -12.57 -2.64
CA GLU A 168 3.95 -12.40 -1.97
C GLU A 168 4.08 -12.33 -0.43
N VAL A 169 5.05 -13.05 0.15
CA VAL A 169 5.41 -12.95 1.57
C VAL A 169 6.12 -11.62 1.82
N LEU A 170 6.95 -11.16 0.88
CA LEU A 170 7.59 -9.85 0.97
C LEU A 170 6.58 -8.71 0.81
N GLU A 171 5.51 -8.88 0.03
CA GLU A 171 4.38 -7.96 -0.06
C GLU A 171 3.60 -7.84 1.26
N SER A 172 3.75 -8.82 2.17
CA SER A 172 3.22 -8.74 3.53
C SER A 172 4.10 -7.95 4.51
N LEU A 173 5.31 -7.54 4.07
CA LEU A 173 6.20 -6.68 4.86
C LEU A 173 5.79 -5.19 4.75
N PRO A 174 6.13 -4.38 5.75
CA PRO A 174 5.99 -2.93 5.70
C PRO A 174 6.64 -2.31 4.46
N HIS A 175 5.89 -1.49 3.74
CA HIS A 175 6.41 -0.66 2.65
C HIS A 175 6.22 0.81 3.01
N GLY A 176 6.94 1.27 4.05
CA GLY A 176 6.93 2.66 4.52
C GLY A 176 8.36 3.18 4.65
N GLN A 177 8.73 4.11 3.76
CA GLN A 177 10.04 4.75 3.77
C GLN A 177 10.24 5.58 5.04
N SER A 178 11.12 5.13 5.92
CA SER A 178 11.97 6.00 6.74
C SER A 178 13.15 5.17 7.22
N ALA A 179 14.33 5.50 6.69
CA ALA A 179 15.61 4.91 7.08
C ALA A 179 15.95 5.10 8.58
N ALA A 180 15.15 5.86 9.34
CA ALA A 180 15.38 6.15 10.75
C ALA A 180 14.54 5.30 11.72
N VAL A 181 13.50 4.59 11.26
CA VAL A 181 12.65 3.73 12.12
C VAL A 181 13.28 2.34 12.36
N LEU A 182 14.46 2.11 11.80
CA LEU A 182 15.03 0.78 11.56
C LEU A 182 15.92 0.24 12.69
N ASP A 183 16.10 0.99 13.78
CA ASP A 183 17.24 0.76 14.66
C ASP A 183 17.06 -0.42 15.64
N LYS A 184 15.83 -0.87 15.94
CA LYS A 184 15.58 -2.01 16.86
C LYS A 184 14.25 -2.73 16.59
N GLY A 185 14.05 -3.25 15.38
CA GLY A 185 12.85 -4.00 15.01
C GLY A 185 13.08 -5.50 14.75
N PHE A 186 11.99 -6.28 14.73
CA PHE A 186 12.01 -7.67 14.29
C PHE A 186 11.02 -7.94 13.18
N ILE A 187 11.32 -8.94 12.37
CA ILE A 187 10.51 -9.44 11.25
C ILE A 187 10.20 -10.91 11.51
N ILE A 188 8.91 -11.26 11.48
CA ILE A 188 8.42 -12.65 11.45
C ILE A 188 7.66 -12.86 10.16
N LEU A 189 8.09 -13.84 9.40
CA LEU A 189 7.41 -14.32 8.20
C LEU A 189 7.05 -15.78 8.43
N MET A 190 5.80 -16.14 8.17
CA MET A 190 5.32 -17.51 8.21
C MET A 190 4.48 -17.77 6.97
N GLY A 191 4.63 -18.95 6.41
CA GLY A 191 3.84 -19.36 5.25
C GLY A 191 3.53 -20.84 5.33
N GLY A 192 2.44 -21.23 4.70
CA GLY A 192 2.12 -22.63 4.51
C GLY A 192 1.17 -22.81 3.35
N GLY A 193 1.19 -24.01 2.79
CA GLY A 193 0.41 -24.33 1.62
C GLY A 193 -0.09 -25.77 1.66
N VAL A 194 -1.18 -26.00 0.95
CA VAL A 194 -1.73 -27.31 0.65
C VAL A 194 -1.98 -27.34 -0.85
N ASN A 195 -1.36 -28.28 -1.56
CA ASN A 195 -1.57 -28.51 -2.99
C ASN A 195 -2.11 -29.92 -3.20
N LEU A 196 -3.21 -30.01 -3.94
CA LEU A 196 -3.86 -31.24 -4.36
C LEU A 196 -3.60 -31.48 -5.86
N GLY A 197 -2.40 -31.96 -6.21
CA GLY A 197 -2.06 -32.48 -7.54
C GLY A 197 -2.27 -31.48 -8.67
N GLY A 198 -2.14 -30.17 -8.41
CA GLY A 198 -2.41 -29.10 -9.38
C GLY A 198 -3.90 -28.84 -9.66
N ILE A 199 -4.81 -29.58 -9.03
CA ILE A 199 -6.27 -29.37 -9.15
C ILE A 199 -6.72 -28.25 -8.23
N ALA A 200 -6.21 -28.20 -7.01
CA ALA A 200 -6.53 -27.16 -6.06
C ALA A 200 -5.31 -26.84 -5.21
N GLY A 201 -5.07 -25.56 -4.97
CA GLY A 201 -4.03 -25.07 -4.08
C GLY A 201 -4.61 -24.08 -3.09
N LEU A 202 -4.17 -24.13 -1.85
CA LEU A 202 -4.40 -23.09 -0.85
C LEU A 202 -3.04 -22.70 -0.28
N ARG A 203 -2.77 -21.42 -0.16
CA ARG A 203 -1.56 -20.86 0.42
C ARG A 203 -1.94 -19.76 1.39
N ALA A 204 -1.44 -19.83 2.61
CA ALA A 204 -1.59 -18.82 3.63
C ALA A 204 -0.20 -18.28 3.99
N GLN A 205 -0.09 -16.97 4.08
CA GLN A 205 1.14 -16.25 4.37
C GLN A 205 0.83 -15.16 5.38
N PHE A 206 1.76 -14.96 6.30
CA PHE A 206 1.66 -14.03 7.40
C PHE A 206 3.00 -13.32 7.56
N GLY A 207 2.94 -11.99 7.64
CA GLY A 207 4.07 -11.13 7.90
C GLY A 207 3.81 -10.28 9.13
N MET A 208 4.83 -10.06 9.93
CA MET A 208 4.79 -9.15 11.05
C MET A 208 6.12 -8.45 11.17
N ALA A 209 6.07 -7.15 11.39
CA ALA A 209 7.20 -6.31 11.67
C ALA A 209 6.86 -5.40 12.84
N LEU A 210 7.73 -5.38 13.84
CA LEU A 210 7.62 -4.44 14.95
C LEU A 210 8.89 -3.60 14.97
N THR A 211 8.76 -2.29 15.11
CA THR A 211 9.88 -1.37 15.33
C THR A 211 9.86 -0.91 16.79
N GLY A 212 11.03 -1.00 17.44
CA GLY A 212 11.18 -0.58 18.82
C GLY A 212 11.01 0.94 18.98
N GLN A 213 10.41 1.35 20.09
CA GLN A 213 10.34 2.76 20.49
C GLN A 213 11.76 3.21 20.91
N GLY A 214 12.42 3.99 20.06
CA GLY A 214 13.77 4.48 20.33
C GLY A 214 13.74 5.55 21.42
N GLN A 215 14.45 5.33 22.53
CA GLN A 215 14.62 6.31 23.61
C GLN A 215 15.62 7.43 23.31
N SER A 216 16.24 7.46 22.12
CA SER A 216 17.30 8.42 21.81
C SER A 216 16.73 9.64 21.07
N ASP A 217 16.73 10.79 21.76
CA ASP A 217 16.71 12.16 21.23
C ASP A 217 15.89 12.40 19.95
N GLY A 218 14.55 12.40 20.10
CA GLY A 218 13.71 13.34 19.36
C GLY A 218 13.10 12.90 18.02
N GLY A 219 12.90 11.61 17.76
CA GLY A 219 12.20 11.24 16.51
C GLY A 219 11.69 9.81 16.32
N ASN A 220 12.09 8.83 17.12
CA ASN A 220 11.72 7.44 16.85
C ASN A 220 10.45 7.02 17.58
N SER A 221 9.32 7.24 16.90
CA SER A 221 8.03 6.77 17.35
C SER A 221 7.82 5.32 16.86
N GLY A 222 7.65 4.41 17.83
CA GLY A 222 7.52 2.97 17.53
C GLY A 222 6.30 2.67 16.67
N SER A 223 6.43 1.71 15.76
CA SER A 223 5.35 1.21 14.92
C SER A 223 5.26 -0.31 14.97
N PHE A 224 4.03 -0.82 14.89
CA PHE A 224 3.71 -2.22 14.74
C PHE A 224 2.96 -2.40 13.44
N GLU A 225 3.43 -3.30 12.58
CA GLU A 225 2.77 -3.61 11.33
C GLU A 225 2.66 -5.12 11.16
N THR A 226 1.49 -5.60 10.77
CA THR A 226 1.26 -7.00 10.42
C THR A 226 0.49 -7.08 9.11
N GLY A 227 0.92 -7.99 8.24
CA GLY A 227 0.28 -8.32 6.98
C GLY A 227 -0.13 -9.78 6.95
N PHE A 228 -1.16 -10.10 6.18
CA PHE A 228 -1.50 -11.48 5.85
C PHE A 228 -1.96 -11.57 4.40
N LEU A 229 -1.74 -12.73 3.80
CA LEU A 229 -2.22 -13.07 2.47
C LEU A 229 -2.67 -14.53 2.44
N LEU A 230 -3.90 -14.75 2.05
CA LEU A 230 -4.48 -16.06 1.78
C LEU A 230 -4.81 -16.13 0.29
N SER A 231 -4.24 -17.09 -0.43
CA SER A 231 -4.54 -17.33 -1.83
C SER A 231 -4.95 -18.78 -2.06
N GLY A 232 -6.11 -18.98 -2.67
CA GLY A 232 -6.58 -20.28 -3.13
C GLY A 232 -6.69 -20.30 -4.65
N SER A 233 -6.40 -21.42 -5.29
CA SER A 233 -6.62 -21.63 -6.72
C SER A 233 -7.29 -22.97 -6.99
N ILE A 234 -8.13 -23.01 -8.03
CA ILE A 234 -8.72 -24.24 -8.58
C ILE A 234 -8.36 -24.31 -10.06
N ALA A 235 -7.66 -25.39 -10.42
CA ALA A 235 -7.15 -25.71 -11.76
C ALA A 235 -6.40 -24.54 -12.40
N GLU A 236 -5.71 -23.73 -11.59
CA GLU A 236 -5.00 -22.49 -11.96
C GLU A 236 -5.87 -21.43 -12.67
N ALA A 237 -7.17 -21.69 -12.84
CA ALA A 237 -8.08 -20.84 -13.58
C ALA A 237 -8.85 -19.91 -12.64
N LEU A 238 -9.39 -20.42 -11.54
CA LEU A 238 -10.13 -19.63 -10.56
C LEU A 238 -9.23 -19.38 -9.36
N ILE A 239 -8.94 -18.11 -9.07
CA ILE A 239 -8.05 -17.72 -7.99
C ILE A 239 -8.81 -16.82 -7.02
N LEU A 240 -8.81 -17.15 -5.74
CA LEU A 240 -9.25 -16.29 -4.65
C LEU A 240 -8.01 -15.74 -3.95
N LYS A 241 -7.92 -14.43 -3.77
CA LYS A 241 -6.89 -13.79 -2.94
C LYS A 241 -7.57 -12.95 -1.88
N VAL A 242 -7.17 -13.11 -0.63
CA VAL A 242 -7.58 -12.30 0.51
C VAL A 242 -6.32 -11.79 1.16
N GLY A 243 -6.08 -10.49 1.12
CA GLY A 243 -4.94 -9.86 1.74
C GLY A 243 -5.38 -8.78 2.72
N GLY A 244 -4.54 -8.47 3.68
CA GLY A 244 -4.76 -7.31 4.54
C GLY A 244 -3.52 -6.95 5.33
N ARG A 245 -3.54 -5.74 5.85
CA ARG A 245 -2.50 -5.20 6.72
C ARG A 245 -3.11 -4.39 7.85
N ILE A 246 -2.45 -4.40 9.00
CA ILE A 246 -2.75 -3.60 10.17
C ILE A 246 -1.46 -2.86 10.52
N LEU A 247 -1.51 -1.54 10.53
CA LEU A 247 -0.44 -0.65 10.96
C LEU A 247 -0.91 0.10 12.21
N VAL A 248 -0.12 0.04 13.26
CA VAL A 248 -0.26 0.86 14.46
C VAL A 248 1.00 1.70 14.54
N ALA A 249 0.88 3.00 14.30
CA ALA A 249 1.99 3.94 14.41
C ALA A 249 1.74 4.87 15.58
N HIS A 250 2.71 4.95 16.49
CA HIS A 250 2.77 6.08 17.40
C HIS A 250 3.40 7.25 16.65
N ASP A 251 2.87 8.46 16.78
CA ASP A 251 3.57 9.70 16.45
C ASP A 251 3.60 10.56 17.71
N SER A 252 4.79 10.97 18.11
CA SER A 252 5.00 11.90 19.23
C SER A 252 4.20 13.22 19.12
N ARG A 253 3.81 13.63 17.90
CA ARG A 253 3.05 14.87 17.62
C ARG A 253 1.57 14.63 17.38
N GLU A 254 1.21 13.53 16.73
CA GLU A 254 -0.17 13.26 16.29
C GLU A 254 -0.88 12.17 17.11
N GLY A 255 -0.19 11.55 18.08
CA GLY A 255 -0.72 10.48 18.92
C GLY A 255 -0.67 9.12 18.26
N GLU A 256 -1.43 8.17 18.80
CA GLU A 256 -1.54 6.83 18.21
C GLU A 256 -2.46 6.85 16.99
N SER A 257 -2.01 6.23 15.91
CA SER A 257 -2.79 5.99 14.70
C SER A 257 -2.86 4.50 14.39
N VAL A 258 -4.04 4.03 14.01
CA VAL A 258 -4.30 2.65 13.59
C VAL A 258 -4.87 2.69 12.18
N ARG A 259 -4.26 1.94 11.27
CA ARG A 259 -4.73 1.77 9.89
C ARG A 259 -4.85 0.30 9.56
N ILE A 260 -6.00 -0.09 9.05
CA ILE A 260 -6.30 -1.43 8.57
C ILE A 260 -6.62 -1.29 7.08
N ASP A 261 -5.87 -1.96 6.21
CA ASP A 261 -6.23 -2.09 4.80
C ASP A 261 -6.50 -3.56 4.48
N GLY A 262 -7.43 -3.84 3.58
CA GLY A 262 -7.78 -5.19 3.20
C GLY A 262 -8.26 -5.26 1.76
N ALA A 263 -8.02 -6.39 1.10
CA ALA A 263 -8.49 -6.66 -0.23
C ALA A 263 -8.95 -8.11 -0.39
N ILE A 264 -10.06 -8.30 -1.09
CA ILE A 264 -10.56 -9.61 -1.53
C ILE A 264 -10.67 -9.56 -3.05
N GLN A 265 -10.02 -10.50 -3.73
CA GLN A 265 -10.00 -10.58 -5.19
C GLN A 265 -10.42 -11.98 -5.63
N LEU A 266 -11.36 -12.06 -6.55
CA LEU A 266 -11.69 -13.26 -7.30
C LEU A 266 -11.23 -13.05 -8.74
N LEU A 267 -10.33 -13.91 -9.22
CA LEU A 267 -9.77 -13.84 -10.56
C LEU A 267 -10.15 -15.07 -11.38
N TRP A 268 -10.35 -14.87 -12.68
CA TRP A 268 -10.46 -15.93 -13.67
C TRP A 268 -9.35 -15.76 -14.71
N LYS A 269 -8.43 -16.72 -14.79
CA LYS A 269 -7.24 -16.67 -15.65
C LYS A 269 -6.53 -15.32 -15.55
N GLU A 270 -6.23 -14.93 -14.31
CA GLU A 270 -5.58 -13.65 -13.93
C GLU A 270 -6.40 -12.38 -14.20
N LYS A 271 -7.60 -12.48 -14.78
CA LYS A 271 -8.50 -11.33 -14.92
C LYS A 271 -9.37 -11.16 -13.69
N ASN A 272 -9.42 -9.95 -13.14
CA ASN A 272 -10.30 -9.65 -12.02
C ASN A 272 -11.77 -9.85 -12.42
N LEU A 273 -12.47 -10.72 -11.70
CA LEU A 273 -13.93 -10.82 -11.77
C LEU A 273 -14.55 -9.90 -10.73
N ILE A 274 -14.05 -9.97 -9.50
CA ILE A 274 -14.53 -9.19 -8.36
C ILE A 274 -13.31 -8.75 -7.56
N ARG A 275 -13.25 -7.46 -7.20
CA ARG A 275 -12.25 -6.92 -6.29
C ARG A 275 -12.92 -6.01 -5.28
N THR A 276 -12.79 -6.34 -4.01
CA THR A 276 -13.23 -5.49 -2.91
C THR A 276 -11.99 -5.02 -2.16
N GLU A 277 -11.90 -3.72 -1.92
CA GLU A 277 -10.85 -3.10 -1.13
C GLU A 277 -11.48 -2.30 -0.01
N GLY A 278 -10.86 -2.36 1.16
CA GLY A 278 -11.31 -1.67 2.35
C GLY A 278 -10.14 -1.00 3.03
N MET A 279 -10.40 0.16 3.63
CA MET A 279 -9.48 0.83 4.52
C MET A 279 -10.26 1.36 5.72
N ILE A 280 -9.72 1.18 6.92
CA ILE A 280 -10.16 1.82 8.14
C ILE A 280 -8.94 2.51 8.75
N ALA A 281 -9.02 3.80 9.02
CA ALA A 281 -7.97 4.56 9.69
C ALA A 281 -8.56 5.31 10.87
N VAL A 282 -7.86 5.29 12.00
CA VAL A 282 -8.20 5.97 13.23
C VAL A 282 -6.96 6.69 13.71
N ASP A 283 -7.05 7.99 13.95
CA ASP A 283 -6.00 8.79 14.59
C ASP A 283 -6.63 9.70 15.66
N ALA A 284 -5.81 10.52 16.32
CA ALA A 284 -6.27 11.40 17.40
C ALA A 284 -7.33 12.43 16.97
N ASN A 285 -7.50 12.67 15.68
CA ASN A 285 -8.35 13.72 15.13
C ASN A 285 -9.47 13.19 14.23
N ARG A 286 -9.37 11.98 13.70
CA ARG A 286 -10.35 11.41 12.78
C ARG A 286 -10.46 9.89 12.82
N PHE A 287 -11.66 9.42 12.50
CA PHE A 287 -11.98 8.09 12.00
C PHE A 287 -12.26 8.20 10.50
N ALA A 288 -11.72 7.31 9.69
CA ALA A 288 -12.02 7.20 8.27
C ALA A 288 -12.24 5.74 7.88
N ALA A 289 -13.26 5.45 7.09
CA ALA A 289 -13.55 4.15 6.52
C ALA A 289 -13.84 4.28 5.04
N GLN A 290 -13.12 3.55 4.20
CA GLN A 290 -13.30 3.52 2.75
C GLN A 290 -13.57 2.09 2.31
N VAL A 291 -14.50 1.91 1.39
CA VAL A 291 -14.74 0.63 0.71
C VAL A 291 -14.87 0.88 -0.78
N VAL A 292 -14.26 0.04 -1.60
CA VAL A 292 -14.39 0.03 -3.06
C VAL A 292 -14.65 -1.40 -3.50
N LEU A 293 -15.74 -1.64 -4.22
CA LEU A 293 -16.06 -2.89 -4.87
C LEU A 293 -16.04 -2.68 -6.38
N SER A 294 -15.30 -3.52 -7.09
CA SER A 294 -15.18 -3.51 -8.55
C SER A 294 -15.62 -4.86 -9.11
N LEU A 295 -16.40 -4.84 -10.18
CA LEU A 295 -16.81 -6.02 -10.95
C LEU A 295 -16.16 -5.92 -12.33
N GLY A 296 -15.10 -6.70 -12.55
CA GLY A 296 -14.25 -6.54 -13.73
C GLY A 296 -13.65 -5.14 -13.85
N GLU A 297 -13.43 -4.71 -15.08
CA GLU A 297 -12.92 -3.37 -15.43
C GLU A 297 -14.04 -2.36 -15.69
N HIS A 298 -15.29 -2.81 -15.71
CA HIS A 298 -16.42 -2.06 -16.25
C HIS A 298 -17.37 -1.50 -15.21
N PHE A 299 -17.20 -1.86 -13.94
CA PHE A 299 -18.08 -1.40 -12.88
C PHE A 299 -17.30 -1.24 -11.58
N SER A 300 -17.47 -0.10 -10.91
CA SER A 300 -17.02 0.07 -9.53
C SER A 300 -18.04 0.87 -8.72
N ILE A 301 -18.16 0.53 -7.45
CA ILE A 301 -18.88 1.29 -6.45
C ILE A 301 -17.95 1.48 -5.26
N GLY A 302 -17.88 2.68 -4.73
CA GLY A 302 -17.07 2.95 -3.56
C GLY A 302 -17.63 4.07 -2.72
N GLY A 303 -17.14 4.16 -1.50
CA GLY A 303 -17.51 5.23 -0.59
C GLY A 303 -16.45 5.46 0.47
N LEU A 304 -16.53 6.64 1.06
CA LEU A 304 -15.70 7.12 2.15
C LEU A 304 -16.63 7.67 3.24
N LEU A 305 -16.41 7.26 4.47
CA LEU A 305 -16.95 7.86 5.67
C LEU A 305 -15.80 8.41 6.50
N GLU A 306 -15.81 9.70 6.82
CA GLU A 306 -14.81 10.38 7.64
C GLU A 306 -15.54 11.13 8.76
N ILE A 307 -15.12 10.89 10.00
CA ILE A 307 -15.64 11.52 11.21
C ILE A 307 -14.44 12.06 11.97
N GLY A 308 -14.23 13.37 11.92
CA GLY A 308 -13.20 14.08 12.66
C GLY A 308 -13.78 15.14 13.59
N LYS A 309 -12.90 15.75 14.40
CA LYS A 309 -13.28 16.76 15.42
C LYS A 309 -14.05 17.94 14.85
N GLU A 310 -13.68 18.40 13.65
CA GLU A 310 -14.24 19.59 13.01
C GLU A 310 -14.98 19.26 11.72
N ARG A 311 -15.06 17.98 11.34
CA ARG A 311 -15.57 17.57 10.04
C ARG A 311 -16.23 16.21 10.07
N PHE A 312 -17.44 16.12 9.56
CA PHE A 312 -18.07 14.88 9.10
C PHE A 312 -18.12 14.88 7.58
N ARG A 313 -17.76 13.78 6.93
CA ARG A 313 -17.84 13.64 5.47
C ARG A 313 -18.26 12.23 5.09
N MET A 314 -19.25 12.12 4.22
CA MET A 314 -19.65 10.89 3.55
C MET A 314 -19.62 11.13 2.05
N GLU A 315 -18.88 10.30 1.33
CA GLU A 315 -18.83 10.31 -0.13
C GLU A 315 -19.16 8.93 -0.66
N GLY A 316 -19.87 8.87 -1.77
CA GLY A 316 -20.13 7.64 -2.50
C GLY A 316 -20.02 7.90 -3.99
N ALA A 317 -19.49 6.94 -4.74
CA ALA A 317 -19.47 6.99 -6.18
C ALA A 317 -19.76 5.61 -6.76
N VAL A 318 -20.49 5.60 -7.87
CA VAL A 318 -20.67 4.43 -8.73
C VAL A 318 -20.21 4.82 -10.12
N SER A 319 -19.40 3.98 -10.76
CA SER A 319 -18.94 4.19 -12.13
C SER A 319 -19.11 2.91 -12.94
N TRP A 320 -19.48 3.06 -14.21
CA TRP A 320 -19.61 1.95 -15.13
C TRP A 320 -19.34 2.36 -16.57
N GLY A 321 -18.82 1.45 -17.38
CA GLY A 321 -18.41 1.80 -18.74
C GLY A 321 -17.74 0.69 -19.53
N HIS A 322 -17.80 0.79 -20.86
CA HIS A 322 -17.08 -0.06 -21.79
C HIS A 322 -16.30 0.84 -22.77
N ASP A 323 -15.16 0.35 -23.27
CA ASP A 323 -14.39 0.99 -24.35
C ASP A 323 -14.07 2.49 -24.17
N GLY A 324 -13.63 2.87 -22.97
CA GLY A 324 -13.21 4.26 -22.66
C GLY A 324 -14.36 5.23 -22.35
N THR A 325 -15.62 4.81 -22.46
CA THR A 325 -16.78 5.61 -22.01
C THR A 325 -17.12 5.28 -20.56
N ALA A 326 -16.66 6.09 -19.60
CA ALA A 326 -16.97 5.92 -18.19
C ALA A 326 -18.13 6.82 -17.77
N ASN A 327 -19.28 6.22 -17.46
CA ASN A 327 -20.35 6.90 -16.75
C ASN A 327 -20.06 6.88 -15.25
N LYS A 328 -20.46 7.93 -14.54
CA LYS A 328 -20.24 8.06 -13.11
C LYS A 328 -21.42 8.77 -12.46
N TYR A 329 -21.79 8.33 -11.27
CA TYR A 329 -22.55 9.14 -10.31
C TYR A 329 -21.76 9.24 -9.01
N SER A 330 -21.83 10.39 -8.35
CA SER A 330 -21.26 10.59 -7.03
C SER A 330 -22.17 11.41 -6.14
N ALA A 331 -22.17 11.11 -4.85
CA ALA A 331 -22.86 11.89 -3.83
C ALA A 331 -21.86 12.27 -2.74
N LEU A 332 -22.05 13.46 -2.16
CA LEU A 332 -21.25 14.01 -1.08
C LEU A 332 -22.19 14.60 -0.02
N LEU A 333 -21.95 14.27 1.23
CA LEU A 333 -22.51 14.92 2.41
C LEU A 333 -21.34 15.34 3.29
N GLN A 334 -21.20 16.62 3.60
CA GLN A 334 -20.11 17.15 4.43
C GLN A 334 -20.67 18.14 5.44
N ILE A 335 -20.23 18.05 6.68
CA ILE A 335 -20.54 19.01 7.76
C ILE A 335 -19.22 19.45 8.36
N ASP A 336 -18.91 20.74 8.31
CA ASP A 336 -17.68 21.31 8.86
C ASP A 336 -17.89 22.74 9.35
N GLY A 337 -16.80 23.48 9.59
CA GLY A 337 -16.84 24.89 9.98
C GLY A 337 -17.54 25.81 8.97
N ASP A 338 -17.57 25.46 7.69
CA ASP A 338 -18.26 26.23 6.64
C ASP A 338 -19.77 25.93 6.62
N GLY A 339 -20.20 24.79 7.18
CA GLY A 339 -21.60 24.42 7.38
C GLY A 339 -21.92 23.03 6.81
N LEU A 340 -23.15 22.86 6.31
CA LEU A 340 -23.63 21.61 5.70
C LEU A 340 -23.56 21.71 4.17
N THR A 341 -22.75 20.87 3.55
CA THR A 341 -22.63 20.72 2.09
C THR A 341 -23.23 19.41 1.62
N ILE A 342 -24.15 19.47 0.66
CA ILE A 342 -24.71 18.33 -0.07
C ILE A 342 -24.33 18.47 -1.54
N GLY A 343 -23.70 17.46 -2.12
CA GLY A 343 -23.23 17.46 -3.49
C GLY A 343 -23.66 16.23 -4.27
N PHE A 344 -23.99 16.42 -5.53
CA PHE A 344 -24.22 15.36 -6.50
C PHE A 344 -23.37 15.63 -7.73
N GLY A 345 -22.74 14.60 -8.27
CA GLY A 345 -21.95 14.65 -9.50
C GLY A 345 -22.39 13.55 -10.44
N TRP A 346 -22.29 13.81 -11.74
CA TRP A 346 -22.54 12.82 -12.77
C TRP A 346 -21.61 13.01 -13.96
N ALA A 347 -21.33 11.92 -14.66
CA ALA A 347 -20.68 11.89 -15.96
C ALA A 347 -21.47 10.93 -16.85
N PHE A 348 -21.97 11.40 -17.99
CA PHE A 348 -22.70 10.59 -18.97
C PHE A 348 -22.28 10.95 -20.38
N HIS A 349 -21.85 9.97 -21.18
CA HIS A 349 -21.55 10.16 -22.60
C HIS A 349 -20.66 11.40 -22.89
N GLY A 350 -19.62 11.61 -22.09
CA GLY A 350 -18.74 12.76 -22.26
C GLY A 350 -19.38 14.11 -21.88
N LEU A 351 -20.40 14.12 -21.03
CA LEU A 351 -20.88 15.32 -20.32
C LEU A 351 -20.71 15.12 -18.83
N GLU A 352 -20.00 16.04 -18.17
CA GLU A 352 -19.83 16.03 -16.73
C GLU A 352 -20.63 17.16 -16.10
N GLY A 353 -21.35 16.84 -15.02
CA GLY A 353 -22.12 17.81 -14.28
C GLY A 353 -21.97 17.63 -12.78
N SER A 354 -22.08 18.72 -12.03
CA SER A 354 -22.19 18.63 -10.57
C SER A 354 -23.08 19.74 -10.01
N VAL A 355 -23.80 19.41 -8.96
CA VAL A 355 -24.60 20.34 -8.15
C VAL A 355 -24.07 20.25 -6.73
N ARG A 356 -23.70 21.38 -6.12
CA ARG A 356 -23.39 21.48 -4.69
C ARG A 356 -24.27 22.54 -4.05
N VAL A 357 -24.83 22.20 -2.91
CA VAL A 357 -25.63 23.07 -2.05
C VAL A 357 -24.92 23.17 -0.72
N THR A 358 -24.55 24.39 -0.30
CA THR A 358 -23.93 24.64 0.99
C THR A 358 -24.83 25.55 1.82
N LEU A 359 -25.26 25.04 2.98
CA LEU A 359 -25.96 25.75 4.03
C LEU A 359 -24.91 26.24 5.04
N PRO A 360 -24.74 27.56 5.21
CA PRO A 360 -23.66 28.11 6.01
C PRO A 360 -23.79 27.75 7.51
N GLY A 361 -22.64 27.61 8.17
CA GLY A 361 -22.54 27.47 9.62
C GLY A 361 -22.81 28.77 10.39
N ARG A 362 -22.42 28.81 11.68
CA ARG A 362 -22.65 29.97 12.56
C ARG A 362 -21.97 31.23 12.00
N GLY A 363 -22.77 32.24 11.66
CA GLY A 363 -22.31 33.58 11.29
C GLY A 363 -22.23 33.88 9.78
N GLY A 364 -22.49 32.90 8.90
CA GLY A 364 -22.53 33.08 7.45
C GLY A 364 -23.96 33.27 6.93
N GLY A 365 -24.23 34.33 6.19
CA GLY A 365 -25.57 34.69 5.71
C GLY A 365 -25.98 34.15 4.34
N LEU A 366 -25.14 33.37 3.66
CA LEU A 366 -25.38 33.00 2.26
C LEU A 366 -25.50 31.49 2.02
N PHE A 367 -26.70 31.08 1.64
CA PHE A 367 -26.96 29.83 0.93
C PHE A 367 -26.28 29.89 -0.44
N THR A 368 -25.50 28.87 -0.79
CA THR A 368 -24.90 28.76 -2.13
C THR A 368 -25.34 27.48 -2.82
N ALA A 369 -25.83 27.60 -4.05
CA ALA A 369 -26.07 26.50 -4.96
C ALA A 369 -25.21 26.71 -6.20
N ARG A 370 -24.31 25.76 -6.48
CA ARG A 370 -23.41 25.80 -7.63
C ARG A 370 -23.70 24.62 -8.54
N ALA A 371 -24.12 24.91 -9.77
CA ALA A 371 -24.19 23.93 -10.85
C ALA A 371 -23.00 24.16 -11.80
N LEU A 372 -22.26 23.10 -12.11
CA LEU A 372 -21.18 23.12 -13.10
C LEU A 372 -21.49 22.10 -14.18
N LEU A 373 -21.31 22.48 -15.43
CA LEU A 373 -21.45 21.62 -16.60
C LEU A 373 -20.16 21.76 -17.42
N TYR A 374 -19.48 20.65 -17.65
CA TYR A 374 -18.27 20.58 -18.45
C TYR A 374 -18.52 19.69 -19.67
N PRO A 375 -18.22 20.17 -20.89
CA PRO A 375 -18.12 19.28 -22.03
C PRO A 375 -16.92 18.36 -21.80
N GLY A 376 -17.16 17.04 -21.78
CA GLY A 376 -16.13 16.02 -21.63
C GLY A 376 -15.19 15.99 -22.83
N GLN A 377 -14.08 15.27 -22.70
CA GLN A 377 -12.95 15.38 -23.64
C GLN A 377 -13.32 15.15 -25.10
N GLU A 378 -14.22 14.22 -25.41
CA GLU A 378 -14.68 13.97 -26.79
C GLU A 378 -15.50 15.13 -27.34
N LEU A 379 -16.45 15.66 -26.55
CA LEU A 379 -17.26 16.81 -26.94
C LEU A 379 -16.37 18.05 -27.08
N ASN A 380 -15.39 18.21 -26.20
CA ASN A 380 -14.42 19.29 -26.22
C ASN A 380 -13.46 19.16 -27.42
N ALA A 381 -13.05 17.94 -27.79
CA ALA A 381 -12.27 17.66 -29.00
C ALA A 381 -13.10 17.93 -30.27
N TYR A 382 -14.37 17.56 -30.28
CA TYR A 382 -15.32 17.88 -31.34
C TYR A 382 -15.49 19.39 -31.48
N PHE A 383 -15.77 20.11 -30.38
CA PHE A 383 -15.88 21.57 -30.37
C PHE A 383 -14.58 22.23 -30.82
N LYS A 384 -13.43 21.80 -30.30
CA LYS A 384 -12.12 22.32 -30.71
C LYS A 384 -11.88 22.11 -32.20
N LYS A 385 -12.16 20.92 -32.73
CA LYS A 385 -12.02 20.62 -34.16
C LYS A 385 -12.91 21.53 -35.01
N HIS A 386 -14.18 21.71 -34.63
CA HIS A 386 -15.11 22.52 -35.39
C HIS A 386 -14.90 24.03 -35.25
N ILE A 387 -14.46 24.50 -34.07
CA ILE A 387 -14.09 25.91 -33.85
C ILE A 387 -12.82 26.24 -34.65
N VAL A 388 -11.81 25.36 -34.65
CA VAL A 388 -10.60 25.53 -35.46
C VAL A 388 -10.96 25.52 -36.95
N ALA A 389 -11.75 24.55 -37.42
CA ALA A 389 -12.19 24.51 -38.82
C ALA A 389 -13.01 25.74 -39.23
N ALA A 390 -13.87 26.26 -38.34
CA ALA A 390 -14.60 27.50 -38.59
C ALA A 390 -13.69 28.72 -38.60
N ALA A 391 -12.71 28.79 -37.70
CA ALA A 391 -11.72 29.86 -37.66
C ALA A 391 -10.84 29.85 -38.93
N ASP A 392 -10.41 28.67 -39.38
CA ASP A 392 -9.64 28.48 -40.61
C ASP A 392 -10.46 28.86 -41.83
N ALA A 393 -11.73 28.43 -41.93
CA ALA A 393 -12.62 28.81 -43.03
C ALA A 393 -12.92 30.33 -43.07
N ILE A 394 -12.99 30.99 -41.91
CA ILE A 394 -13.13 32.45 -41.83
C ILE A 394 -11.83 33.12 -42.25
N ALA A 395 -10.67 32.65 -41.79
CA ALA A 395 -9.38 33.19 -42.19
C ALA A 395 -9.16 33.05 -43.70
N GLU A 396 -9.37 31.86 -44.25
CA GLU A 396 -9.15 31.54 -45.66
C GLU A 396 -10.18 32.24 -46.56
N SER A 397 -11.47 32.29 -46.19
CA SER A 397 -12.46 32.97 -47.04
C SER A 397 -12.47 34.49 -46.90
N SER A 398 -12.22 35.03 -45.70
CA SER A 398 -12.37 36.48 -45.44
C SER A 398 -11.07 37.24 -45.69
N VAL A 399 -9.93 36.68 -45.27
CA VAL A 399 -8.63 37.34 -45.44
C VAL A 399 -8.17 37.24 -46.89
N ASP A 400 -8.29 36.07 -47.55
CA ASP A 400 -7.89 35.97 -48.96
C ASP A 400 -8.84 36.73 -49.89
N GLN A 401 -10.15 36.79 -49.60
CA GLN A 401 -11.05 37.62 -50.41
C GLN A 401 -10.80 39.11 -50.18
N ALA A 402 -10.51 39.53 -48.94
CA ALA A 402 -10.11 40.90 -48.67
C ALA A 402 -8.79 41.24 -49.37
N TYR A 403 -7.81 40.33 -49.33
CA TYR A 403 -6.50 40.51 -49.97
C TYR A 403 -6.60 40.52 -51.51
N LYS A 404 -7.39 39.62 -52.10
CA LYS A 404 -7.69 39.63 -53.54
C LYS A 404 -8.47 40.88 -53.96
N GLY A 405 -9.42 41.33 -53.14
CA GLY A 405 -10.15 42.57 -53.36
C GLY A 405 -9.22 43.80 -53.28
N MET A 406 -8.27 43.79 -52.34
CA MET A 406 -7.25 44.83 -52.21
C MET A 406 -6.28 44.82 -53.39
N GLN A 407 -5.80 43.65 -53.82
CA GLN A 407 -4.93 43.52 -54.98
C GLN A 407 -5.63 43.94 -56.28
N ALA A 408 -6.90 43.56 -56.46
CA ALA A 408 -7.70 44.01 -57.59
C ALA A 408 -7.90 45.53 -57.58
N ALA A 409 -8.18 46.11 -56.40
CA ALA A 409 -8.31 47.56 -56.23
C ALA A 409 -6.99 48.30 -56.47
N ILE A 410 -5.84 47.75 -56.06
CA ILE A 410 -4.50 48.30 -56.31
C ILE A 410 -4.17 48.22 -57.80
N ALA A 411 -4.45 47.10 -58.46
CA ALA A 411 -4.24 46.94 -59.90
C ALA A 411 -5.14 47.88 -60.73
N GLU A 412 -6.36 48.14 -60.28
CA GLU A 412 -7.26 49.14 -60.88
C GLU A 412 -6.76 50.57 -60.65
N PHE A 413 -6.05 50.82 -59.53
CA PHE A 413 -5.44 52.10 -59.20
C PHE A 413 -4.13 52.39 -59.97
N GLU A 414 -3.30 51.39 -60.23
CA GLU A 414 -2.05 51.55 -61.00
C GLU A 414 -2.30 51.89 -62.49
N GLY A 415 -3.51 51.64 -63.01
CA GLY A 415 -3.92 51.99 -64.37
C GLY A 415 -4.50 53.39 -64.55
N ALA A 416 -4.74 54.16 -63.48
CA ALA A 416 -5.37 55.48 -63.55
C ALA A 416 -4.39 56.61 -63.18
N GLU A 417 -4.11 57.53 -64.11
CA GLU A 417 -3.31 58.73 -63.84
C GLU A 417 -3.84 59.50 -62.62
N ILE A 418 -2.99 59.61 -61.60
CA ILE A 418 -3.37 60.08 -60.26
C ILE A 418 -3.55 61.60 -60.27
N SER A 419 -4.81 62.06 -60.22
CA SER A 419 -5.14 63.39 -59.68
C SER A 419 -5.71 63.25 -58.27
N VAL A 420 -5.35 64.17 -57.38
CA VAL A 420 -5.81 64.21 -55.96
C VAL A 420 -7.35 64.22 -55.84
N ASN A 421 -8.06 64.72 -56.87
CA ASN A 421 -9.53 64.65 -56.95
C ASN A 421 -10.07 63.25 -57.27
N GLY A 422 -9.31 62.43 -58.02
CA GLY A 422 -9.64 61.05 -58.31
C GLY A 422 -9.61 60.16 -57.07
N LEU A 423 -8.56 60.30 -56.24
CA LEU A 423 -8.43 59.61 -54.94
C LEU A 423 -9.58 59.96 -53.99
N ARG A 424 -9.94 61.24 -53.89
CA ARG A 424 -11.02 61.68 -52.99
C ARG A 424 -12.41 61.17 -53.38
N LYS A 425 -12.63 60.91 -54.69
CA LYS A 425 -13.88 60.33 -55.21
C LYS A 425 -13.94 58.80 -55.10
N SER A 426 -12.82 58.11 -55.21
CA SER A 426 -12.76 56.64 -55.31
C SER A 426 -12.59 55.92 -53.96
N LEU A 427 -11.97 56.56 -52.97
CA LEU A 427 -11.77 55.98 -51.64
C LEU A 427 -13.06 55.68 -50.86
N PRO A 428 -14.05 56.60 -50.77
CA PRO A 428 -15.27 56.33 -50.00
C PRO A 428 -16.10 55.15 -50.51
N PRO A 429 -16.32 54.97 -51.84
CA PRO A 429 -16.95 53.77 -52.39
C PRO A 429 -16.19 52.48 -52.08
N LEU A 430 -14.85 52.52 -52.14
CA LEU A 430 -14.01 51.35 -51.88
C LEU A 430 -14.12 50.91 -50.41
N CYS A 431 -13.98 51.86 -49.47
CA CYS A 431 -14.16 51.60 -48.05
C CYS A 431 -15.57 51.10 -47.74
N SER A 432 -16.60 51.67 -48.37
CA SER A 432 -17.99 51.23 -48.20
C SER A 432 -18.21 49.80 -48.73
N SER A 433 -17.56 49.44 -49.85
CA SER A 433 -17.64 48.10 -50.42
C SER A 433 -16.95 47.05 -49.53
N ILE A 434 -15.78 47.38 -48.96
CA ILE A 434 -15.06 46.53 -48.01
C ILE A 434 -15.90 46.32 -46.74
N VAL A 435 -16.40 47.39 -46.13
CA VAL A 435 -17.24 47.31 -44.92
C VAL A 435 -18.51 46.50 -45.18
N ARG A 436 -19.17 46.69 -46.33
CA ARG A 436 -20.36 45.93 -46.72
C ARG A 436 -20.05 44.45 -46.89
N THR A 437 -18.91 44.11 -47.50
CA THR A 437 -18.50 42.71 -47.70
C THR A 437 -18.20 42.02 -46.38
N ILE A 438 -17.52 42.71 -45.47
CA ILE A 438 -17.26 42.22 -44.10
C ILE A 438 -18.59 41.99 -43.37
N ASN A 439 -19.50 42.97 -43.35
CA ASN A 439 -20.77 42.86 -42.63
C ASN A 439 -21.68 41.76 -43.21
N ASN A 440 -21.75 41.61 -44.54
CA ASN A 440 -22.54 40.54 -45.15
C ASN A 440 -21.99 39.14 -44.82
N THR A 441 -20.66 39.02 -44.71
CA THR A 441 -19.99 37.75 -44.36
C THR A 441 -20.22 37.40 -42.90
N ILE A 442 -20.11 38.39 -42.00
CA ILE A 442 -20.44 38.25 -40.57
C ILE A 442 -21.91 37.82 -40.41
N ASN A 443 -22.84 38.49 -41.10
CA ASN A 443 -24.27 38.18 -40.98
C ASN A 443 -24.63 36.79 -41.52
N LYS A 444 -24.10 36.40 -42.69
CA LYS A 444 -24.32 35.03 -43.22
C LYS A 444 -23.76 33.93 -42.31
N ASN A 445 -22.60 34.18 -41.69
CA ASN A 445 -21.98 33.20 -40.80
C ASN A 445 -22.59 33.18 -39.39
N THR A 446 -23.41 34.17 -39.03
CA THR A 446 -24.12 34.25 -37.74
C THR A 446 -25.62 33.92 -37.84
N GLU A 447 -26.18 33.75 -39.03
CA GLU A 447 -27.58 33.31 -39.23
C GLU A 447 -27.87 31.91 -38.66
N GLY A 448 -26.84 31.06 -38.50
CA GLY A 448 -26.93 29.77 -37.80
C GLY A 448 -26.82 29.84 -36.27
N TRP A 449 -26.53 31.02 -35.70
CA TRP A 449 -26.34 31.27 -34.27
C TRP A 449 -27.55 31.99 -33.63
N LYS A 450 -28.76 31.77 -34.15
CA LYS A 450 -29.97 32.12 -33.40
C LYS A 450 -30.00 31.26 -32.13
N LYS A 451 -29.91 31.92 -30.97
CA LYS A 451 -29.98 31.33 -29.62
C LYS A 451 -31.10 30.28 -29.52
N PRO A 452 -30.89 29.18 -28.79
CA PRO A 452 -32.00 28.32 -28.36
C PRO A 452 -33.00 29.09 -27.48
#